data_AF-A0A821E567-F1
#
_entry.id   AF-A0A821E567-F1
#
_cell.length_a   1.000
_cell.length_b   1.000
_cell.length_c   1.000
_cell.angle_alpha   90.00
_cell.angle_beta   90.00
_cell.angle_gamma   90.00
#
_symmetry.space_group_name_H-M   'P 1'
#
loop_
_entity.id
_entity.type
_entity.pdbx_description
1 polymer ?
#
loop_
_entity_poly.entity_id
_entity_poly.type
_entity_poly.pdbx_seq_one_letter_code
_entity_poly.pdbx_strand_id
1 'polypeptide(L)'
;IIIPLQALAQYDNHIARLLYASLFTSILNSLEDKLSTDEYYNLIHTIQHRFDVMLSQSEIFYPSFVTALLDIVLSKPEQIQISSQYISASTIASHLESVDILTIECFIRLNQQNEFKQLINGPLKKNKNLILIK
;
A
#
# COMPACT_ATOMS: atom_id res chain seq x y z
N ILE A 1 -4.99 -18.10 24.48
CA ILE A 1 -4.01 -17.20 23.82
C ILE A 1 -4.68 -15.92 23.30
N ILE A 2 -5.85 -15.99 22.66
CA ILE A 2 -6.53 -14.79 22.11
C ILE A 2 -6.79 -13.71 23.17
N ILE A 3 -7.45 -14.06 24.28
CA ILE A 3 -7.80 -13.11 25.36
C ILE A 3 -6.57 -12.38 25.95
N PRO A 4 -5.49 -13.05 26.38
CA PRO A 4 -4.33 -12.33 26.93
C PRO A 4 -3.61 -11.47 25.89
N LEU A 5 -3.58 -11.87 24.61
CA LEU A 5 -2.97 -11.07 23.55
C LEU A 5 -3.77 -9.79 23.27
N GLN A 6 -5.11 -9.89 23.30
CA GLN A 6 -5.99 -8.72 23.20
C GLN A 6 -5.83 -7.77 24.39
N ALA A 7 -5.73 -8.32 25.62
CA ALA A 7 -5.49 -7.51 26.82
C ALA A 7 -4.14 -6.76 26.73
N LEU A 8 -3.09 -7.42 26.22
CA LEU A 8 -1.79 -6.78 25.99
C LEU A 8 -1.87 -5.67 24.93
N ALA A 9 -2.56 -5.92 23.82
CA ALA A 9 -2.76 -4.92 22.77
C ALA A 9 -3.55 -3.69 23.26
N GLN A 10 -4.44 -3.83 24.25
CA GLN A 10 -5.13 -2.69 24.85
C GLN A 10 -4.23 -1.81 25.73
N TYR A 11 -3.14 -2.38 26.27
CA TYR A 11 -2.23 -1.68 27.16
C TYR A 11 -1.00 -1.13 26.43
N ASP A 12 -0.54 -1.82 25.39
CA ASP A 12 0.65 -1.48 24.63
C ASP A 12 0.32 -1.26 23.14
N ASN A 13 0.44 0.00 22.71
CA ASN A 13 0.17 0.43 21.34
C ASN A 13 1.14 -0.20 20.32
N HIS A 14 2.35 -0.59 20.72
CA HIS A 14 3.27 -1.30 19.85
C HIS A 14 2.78 -2.72 19.58
N ILE A 15 2.33 -3.43 20.62
CA ILE A 15 1.72 -4.75 20.47
C ILE A 15 0.43 -4.65 19.66
N ALA A 16 -0.39 -3.64 19.91
CA ALA A 16 -1.60 -3.38 19.14
C ALA A 16 -1.30 -3.23 17.65
N ARG A 17 -0.31 -2.40 17.30
CA ARG A 17 0.14 -2.20 15.92
C ARG A 17 0.58 -3.51 15.28
N LEU A 18 1.48 -4.26 15.93
CA LEU A 18 2.00 -5.51 15.39
C LEU A 18 0.89 -6.56 15.19
N LEU A 19 -0.02 -6.68 16.17
CA LEU A 19 -1.15 -7.58 16.10
C LEU A 19 -2.08 -7.21 14.94
N TYR A 20 -2.41 -5.91 14.82
CA TYR A 20 -3.28 -5.42 13.77
C TYR A 20 -2.67 -5.63 12.38
N ALA A 21 -1.42 -5.21 12.16
CA ALA A 21 -0.74 -5.36 10.88
C ALA A 21 -0.63 -6.84 10.48
N SER A 22 -0.23 -7.71 11.41
CA SER A 22 -0.10 -9.15 11.16
C SER A 22 -1.44 -9.80 10.80
N LEU A 23 -2.51 -9.50 11.55
CA LEU A 23 -3.85 -10.03 11.25
C LEU A 23 -4.37 -9.50 9.92
N PHE A 24 -4.22 -8.21 9.66
CA PHE A 24 -4.71 -7.58 8.43
C PHE A 24 -4.03 -8.18 7.20
N THR A 25 -2.69 -8.24 7.18
CA THR A 25 -1.94 -8.82 6.08
C THR A 25 -2.25 -10.31 5.92
N SER A 26 -2.38 -11.07 7.00
CA SER A 26 -2.72 -12.51 6.93
C SER A 26 -4.11 -12.74 6.35
N ILE A 27 -5.11 -11.95 6.76
CA ILE A 27 -6.46 -12.01 6.21
C ILE A 27 -6.43 -11.61 4.74
N LEU A 28 -5.74 -10.54 4.38
CA LEU A 28 -5.65 -10.07 3.01
C LEU A 28 -5.00 -11.13 2.09
N ASN A 29 -3.93 -11.79 2.55
CA ASN A 29 -3.33 -12.94 1.85
C ASN A 29 -4.35 -14.07 1.69
N SER A 30 -5.08 -14.42 2.74
CA SER A 30 -6.09 -15.48 2.63
C SER A 30 -7.24 -15.12 1.69
N LEU A 31 -7.57 -13.83 1.52
CA LEU A 31 -8.64 -13.38 0.64
C LEU A 31 -8.22 -13.35 -0.82
N GLU A 32 -6.94 -13.09 -1.11
CA GLU A 32 -6.38 -13.14 -2.46
C GLU A 32 -6.61 -14.51 -3.13
N ASP A 33 -6.48 -15.59 -2.38
CA ASP A 33 -6.70 -16.95 -2.90
C ASP A 33 -8.19 -17.35 -2.98
N LYS A 34 -9.08 -16.63 -2.29
CA LYS A 34 -10.50 -17.00 -2.11
C LYS A 34 -11.45 -16.19 -2.97
N LEU A 35 -11.09 -14.96 -3.29
CA LEU A 35 -11.92 -14.05 -4.07
C LEU A 35 -11.57 -14.16 -5.56
N SER A 36 -12.54 -13.83 -6.42
CA SER A 36 -12.23 -13.62 -7.83
C SER A 36 -11.33 -12.39 -8.01
N THR A 37 -10.63 -12.32 -9.14
CA THR A 37 -9.74 -11.19 -9.46
C THR A 37 -10.46 -9.84 -9.36
N ASP A 38 -11.69 -9.75 -9.84
CA ASP A 38 -12.48 -8.50 -9.81
C ASP A 38 -12.92 -8.13 -8.39
N GLU A 39 -13.35 -9.10 -7.58
CA GLU A 39 -13.72 -8.88 -6.18
C GLU A 39 -12.51 -8.44 -5.34
N TYR A 40 -11.38 -9.11 -5.52
CA TYR A 40 -10.15 -8.77 -4.84
C TYR A 40 -9.64 -7.39 -5.25
N TYR A 41 -9.70 -7.06 -6.55
CA TYR A 41 -9.36 -5.73 -7.05
C TYR A 41 -10.23 -4.63 -6.41
N ASN A 42 -11.55 -4.84 -6.34
CA ASN A 42 -12.47 -3.90 -5.70
C ASN A 42 -12.22 -3.77 -4.19
N LEU A 43 -11.87 -4.87 -3.52
CA LEU A 43 -11.48 -4.85 -2.12
C LEU A 43 -10.21 -4.01 -1.90
N ILE A 44 -9.17 -4.21 -2.71
CA ILE A 44 -7.93 -3.44 -2.63
C ILE A 44 -8.18 -1.94 -2.85
N HIS A 45 -8.97 -1.59 -3.87
CA HIS A 45 -9.36 -0.20 -4.12
C HIS A 45 -10.11 0.43 -2.94
N THR A 46 -10.99 -0.35 -2.31
CA THR A 46 -11.72 0.09 -1.12
C THR A 46 -10.75 0.34 0.04
N ILE A 47 -9.80 -0.56 0.27
CA ILE A 47 -8.77 -0.41 1.31
C ILE A 47 -7.93 0.85 1.07
N GLN A 48 -7.42 1.04 -0.15
CA GLN A 48 -6.64 2.22 -0.53
C GLN A 48 -7.42 3.51 -0.25
N HIS A 49 -8.66 3.58 -0.73
CA HIS A 49 -9.52 4.75 -0.51
C HIS A 49 -9.76 5.00 0.99
N ARG A 50 -10.00 3.95 1.78
CA ARG A 50 -10.20 4.10 3.22
C ARG A 50 -8.95 4.59 3.93
N PHE A 51 -7.78 4.14 3.52
CA PHE A 51 -6.51 4.61 4.09
C PHE A 51 -6.26 6.08 3.76
N ASP A 52 -6.49 6.50 2.52
CA ASP A 52 -6.42 7.92 2.12
C ASP A 52 -7.40 8.78 2.93
N VAL A 53 -8.63 8.32 3.13
CA VAL A 53 -9.62 9.01 3.97
C VAL A 53 -9.15 9.09 5.42
N MET A 54 -8.64 8.00 5.99
CA MET A 54 -8.11 7.98 7.36
C MET A 54 -6.97 8.99 7.53
N LEU A 55 -6.01 9.01 6.60
CA LEU A 55 -4.86 9.93 6.68
C LEU A 55 -5.23 11.38 6.40
N SER A 56 -6.18 11.64 5.49
CA SER A 56 -6.60 13.01 5.16
C SER A 56 -7.54 13.66 6.18
N GLN A 57 -8.33 12.86 6.90
CA GLN A 57 -9.32 13.36 7.86
C GLN A 57 -8.85 13.26 9.33
N SER A 58 -7.67 12.68 9.59
CA SER A 58 -7.13 12.61 10.95
C SER A 58 -6.74 13.99 11.46
N GLU A 59 -7.29 14.39 12.60
CA GLU A 59 -6.89 15.61 13.31
C GLU A 59 -5.63 15.39 14.18
N ILE A 60 -5.41 14.14 14.62
CA ILE A 60 -4.28 13.74 15.44
C ILE A 60 -3.57 12.56 14.78
N PHE A 61 -2.30 12.76 14.41
CA PHE A 61 -1.47 11.74 13.77
C PHE A 61 -0.74 10.91 14.82
N TYR A 62 -1.42 9.91 15.39
CA TYR A 62 -0.81 9.00 16.35
C TYR A 62 0.24 8.09 15.66
N PRO A 63 1.53 8.10 16.07
CA PRO A 63 2.59 7.42 15.32
C PRO A 63 2.36 5.91 15.13
N SER A 64 1.86 5.22 16.17
CA SER A 64 1.59 3.79 16.08
C SER A 64 0.48 3.47 15.08
N PHE A 65 -0.51 4.35 14.93
CA PHE A 65 -1.60 4.19 13.96
C PHE A 65 -1.11 4.43 12.53
N VAL A 66 -0.42 5.55 12.29
CA VAL A 66 0.16 5.85 10.96
C VAL A 66 1.10 4.73 10.54
N THR A 67 1.99 4.28 11.44
CA THR A 67 2.88 3.15 11.14
C THR A 67 2.11 1.87 10.84
N ALA A 68 1.01 1.57 11.56
CA ALA A 68 0.21 0.38 11.31
C ALA A 68 -0.35 0.34 9.88
N LEU A 69 -0.82 1.49 9.36
CA LEU A 69 -1.30 1.60 7.99
C LEU A 69 -0.16 1.41 6.98
N LEU A 70 0.99 2.03 7.24
CA LEU A 70 2.16 1.92 6.36
C LEU A 70 2.79 0.52 6.37
N ASP A 71 2.76 -0.19 7.50
CA ASP A 71 3.17 -1.60 7.60
C ASP A 71 2.32 -2.49 6.67
N ILE A 72 1.00 -2.23 6.59
CA ILE A 72 0.10 -2.96 5.69
C ILE A 72 0.39 -2.62 4.23
N VAL A 73 0.56 -1.33 3.92
CA VAL A 73 0.91 -0.86 2.56
C VAL A 73 2.21 -1.52 2.10
N LEU A 74 3.25 -1.50 2.94
CA LEU A 74 4.55 -2.11 2.66
C LEU A 74 4.52 -3.64 2.62
N SER A 75 3.49 -4.29 3.16
CA SER A 75 3.31 -5.73 3.03
C SER A 75 2.88 -6.16 1.63
N LYS A 76 2.23 -5.27 0.86
CA LYS A 76 1.79 -5.52 -0.53
C LYS A 76 1.93 -4.26 -1.41
N PRO A 77 3.15 -3.73 -1.62
CA PRO A 77 3.35 -2.44 -2.27
C PRO A 77 3.03 -2.43 -3.77
N GLU A 78 2.97 -3.62 -4.41
CA GLU A 78 2.52 -3.78 -5.80
C GLU A 78 1.01 -3.63 -5.97
N GLN A 79 0.24 -3.87 -4.90
CA GLN A 79 -1.23 -3.89 -4.93
C GLN A 79 -1.81 -2.68 -4.21
N ILE A 80 -1.24 -2.29 -3.06
CA ILE A 80 -1.70 -1.19 -2.24
C ILE A 80 -0.75 -0.02 -2.40
N GLN A 81 -1.20 0.97 -3.18
CA GLN A 81 -0.59 2.29 -3.25
C GLN A 81 -1.57 3.34 -2.77
N ILE A 82 -1.18 4.14 -1.79
CA ILE A 82 -1.97 5.25 -1.26
C ILE A 82 -1.31 6.58 -1.65
N SER A 83 -2.02 7.69 -1.46
CA SER A 83 -1.57 8.99 -1.95
C SER A 83 -0.32 9.47 -1.22
N SER A 84 0.79 9.71 -1.95
CA SER A 84 2.04 10.20 -1.37
C SER A 84 1.87 11.51 -0.58
N GLN A 85 0.96 12.40 -1.00
CA GLN A 85 0.65 13.63 -0.26
C GLN A 85 0.13 13.35 1.16
N TYR A 86 -0.72 12.33 1.32
CA TYR A 86 -1.30 11.99 2.61
C TYR A 86 -0.31 11.22 3.48
N ILE A 87 0.52 10.36 2.87
CA ILE A 87 1.65 9.73 3.57
C ILE A 87 2.55 10.83 4.14
N SER A 88 3.13 11.69 3.29
CA SER A 88 4.09 12.71 3.75
C SER A 88 3.50 13.68 4.78
N ALA A 89 2.25 14.13 4.59
CA ALA A 89 1.60 15.00 5.58
C ALA A 89 1.46 14.31 6.96
N SER A 90 0.99 13.06 6.95
CA SER A 90 0.76 12.30 8.18
C SER A 90 2.05 11.88 8.89
N THR A 91 3.09 11.51 8.14
CA THR A 91 4.38 11.07 8.68
C THR A 91 5.19 12.23 9.22
N ILE A 92 5.19 13.39 8.56
CA ILE A 92 5.81 14.62 9.08
C ILE A 92 5.12 15.03 10.39
N ALA A 93 3.77 15.01 10.42
CA ALA A 93 3.01 15.36 11.62
C ALA A 93 3.20 14.38 12.79
N SER A 94 3.66 13.16 12.51
CA SER A 94 3.89 12.10 13.52
C SER A 94 5.36 11.77 13.76
N HIS A 95 6.30 12.52 13.18
CA HIS A 95 7.75 12.28 13.27
C HIS A 95 8.18 10.87 12.79
N LEU A 96 7.63 10.46 11.64
CA LEU A 96 7.86 9.16 10.99
C LEU A 96 8.51 9.33 9.61
N GLU A 97 9.38 10.32 9.43
CA GLU A 97 9.99 10.67 8.15
C GLU A 97 10.79 9.50 7.55
N SER A 98 11.41 8.66 8.37
CA SER A 98 12.11 7.47 7.88
C SER A 98 11.15 6.44 7.25
N VAL A 99 9.93 6.30 7.79
CA VAL A 99 8.92 5.40 7.24
C VAL A 99 8.33 5.96 5.94
N ASP A 100 8.18 7.29 5.87
CA ASP A 100 7.76 7.99 4.64
C ASP A 100 8.73 7.71 3.49
N ILE A 101 10.02 7.98 3.72
CA ILE A 101 11.08 7.79 2.72
C ILE A 101 11.08 6.35 2.21
N LEU A 102 11.01 5.36 3.13
CA LEU A 102 10.96 3.95 2.76
C LEU A 102 9.74 3.62 1.90
N THR A 103 8.57 4.12 2.28
CA THR A 103 7.31 3.85 1.58
C THR A 103 7.30 4.46 0.18
N ILE A 104 7.68 5.74 0.07
CA ILE A 104 7.74 6.45 -1.20
C ILE A 104 8.80 5.84 -2.11
N GLU A 105 9.99 5.51 -1.59
CA GLU A 105 11.03 4.87 -2.37
C GLU A 105 10.56 3.51 -2.93
N CYS A 106 9.83 2.73 -2.13
CA CYS A 106 9.24 1.47 -2.59
C CYS A 106 8.28 1.69 -3.77
N PHE A 107 7.38 2.68 -3.67
CA PHE A 107 6.45 3.02 -4.75
C PHE A 107 7.17 3.47 -6.02
N ILE A 108 8.16 4.34 -5.91
CA ILE A 108 8.95 4.82 -7.05
C ILE A 108 9.64 3.66 -7.75
N ARG A 109 10.29 2.76 -6.99
CA ARG A 109 10.98 1.60 -7.55
C ARG A 109 10.03 0.67 -8.30
N LEU A 110 8.84 0.43 -7.76
CA LEU A 110 7.82 -0.40 -8.42
C LEU A 110 7.30 0.24 -9.71
N ASN A 111 7.04 1.55 -9.70
CA ASN A 111 6.59 2.27 -10.88
C ASN A 111 7.63 2.21 -12.00
N GLN A 112 8.91 2.41 -11.68
CA GLN A 112 10.01 2.25 -12.65
C GLN A 112 10.04 0.82 -13.22
N GLN A 113 9.97 -0.21 -12.38
CA GLN A 113 9.94 -1.61 -12.84
C GLN A 113 8.76 -1.90 -13.76
N ASN A 114 7.59 -1.33 -13.47
CA ASN A 114 6.39 -1.48 -14.29
C ASN A 114 6.55 -0.77 -15.64
N GLU A 115 7.17 0.40 -15.69
CA GLU A 115 7.52 1.09 -16.94
C GLU A 115 8.52 0.27 -17.79
N PHE A 116 9.57 -0.28 -17.18
CA PHE A 116 10.51 -1.14 -17.88
C PHE A 116 9.86 -2.42 -18.42
N LYS A 117 8.98 -3.08 -17.65
CA LYS A 117 8.22 -4.25 -18.11
C LYS A 117 7.32 -3.91 -19.29
N GLN A 118 6.69 -2.74 -19.30
CA GLN A 118 5.87 -2.26 -20.42
C GLN A 118 6.71 -1.97 -21.68
N LEU A 119 7.91 -1.43 -21.53
CA LEU A 119 8.83 -1.19 -22.64
C LEU A 119 9.32 -2.49 -23.30
N ILE A 120 9.50 -3.56 -22.51
CA ILE A 120 9.96 -4.86 -23.00
C ILE A 120 8.80 -5.68 -23.60
N ASN A 121 7.61 -5.62 -23.00
CA ASN A 121 6.46 -6.46 -23.37
C ASN A 121 5.41 -5.75 -24.25
N GLY A 122 5.56 -4.45 -24.51
CA GLY A 122 4.68 -3.71 -25.41
C GLY A 122 4.79 -4.22 -26.86
N PRO A 123 3.72 -4.13 -27.67
CA PRO A 123 3.82 -4.52 -29.07
C PRO A 123 4.86 -3.63 -29.73
N LEU A 124 5.88 -4.25 -30.32
CA LEU A 124 6.71 -3.62 -31.35
C LEU A 124 5.74 -2.92 -32.30
N LYS A 125 5.67 -1.59 -32.25
CA LYS A 125 5.11 -0.80 -33.35
C LYS A 125 5.98 -1.10 -34.56
N LYS A 126 5.64 -2.18 -35.27
CA LYS A 126 6.05 -2.40 -36.65
C LYS A 126 5.49 -1.19 -37.38
N ASN A 127 6.34 -0.18 -37.54
CA ASN A 127 6.19 0.83 -38.58
C ASN A 127 6.23 0.10 -39.93
N LYS A 128 5.10 -0.52 -40.29
CA LYS A 128 4.73 -0.81 -41.67
C LYS A 128 4.18 0.49 -42.23
N ASN A 129 5.07 1.44 -42.48
CA ASN A 129 4.88 2.43 -43.53
C ASN A 129 6.12 2.36 -44.41
N LEU A 130 6.25 1.24 -45.11
CA LEU A 130 6.98 1.23 -46.36
C LEU A 130 5.98 1.59 -47.47
N ILE A 131 6.39 2.58 -48.26
CA ILE A 131 5.95 2.89 -49.63
C ILE A 131 4.69 3.76 -49.74
N LEU A 132 4.88 5.05 -50.03
CA LEU A 132 4.65 5.59 -51.38
C LEU A 132 5.15 7.05 -51.44
N ILE A 133 6.35 7.26 -51.97
CA ILE A 133 6.64 8.51 -52.67
C ILE A 133 6.91 8.09 -54.12
N LYS A 134 5.97 8.46 -54.98
CA LYS A 134 6.07 8.44 -56.44
C LYS A 134 7.01 9.55 -56.89
#